data_AF-A0A9E5PWF3-F1
#
_entry.id   AF-A0A9E5PWF3-F1
#
_cell.length_a   1.000
_cell.length_b   1.000
_cell.length_c   1.000
_cell.angle_alpha   90.00
_cell.angle_beta   90.00
_cell.angle_gamma   90.00
#
_symmetry.space_group_name_H-M   'P 1'
#
loop_
_entity.id
_entity.type
_entity.pdbx_description
1 polymer ?
#
loop_
_entity_poly.entity_id
_entity_poly.type
_entity_poly.pdbx_seq_one_letter_code
_entity_poly.pdbx_strand_id
1 'polypeptide(L)'
;MCKLFPSPAGGPAWVRSVLAPMPFLRIVPTNGVDHLNAGEWLAAGAHAVGFVATLFEPEWLANGCWEEVEQRARACLEAARP
;
A
#
# COMPACT_ATOMS: atom_id res chain seq x y z
N MET A 1 -8.17 5.99 12.54
CA MET A 1 -7.43 5.37 11.40
C MET A 1 -6.17 4.76 11.98
N CYS A 2 -5.87 3.51 11.61
CA CYS A 2 -4.83 2.69 12.19
C CYS A 2 -3.83 2.29 11.12
N LYS A 3 -2.56 2.68 11.30
CA LYS A 3 -1.47 2.24 10.43
C LYS A 3 -1.12 0.79 10.76
N LEU A 4 -1.09 -0.07 9.74
CA LEU A 4 -0.61 -1.44 9.84
C LEU A 4 0.82 -1.47 9.29
N PHE A 5 1.80 -1.54 10.20
CA PHE A 5 3.21 -1.45 9.85
C PHE A 5 4.08 -2.33 10.79
N PRO A 6 4.99 -3.14 10.23
CA PRO A 6 5.06 -3.53 8.81
C PRO A 6 3.82 -4.35 8.42
N SER A 7 3.57 -4.50 7.11
CA SER A 7 2.54 -5.40 6.62
C SER A 7 2.81 -6.84 7.08
N PRO A 8 1.82 -7.56 7.61
CA PRO A 8 1.99 -8.94 8.06
C PRO A 8 2.18 -9.89 6.87
N ALA A 9 2.80 -11.05 7.12
CA ALA A 9 3.00 -12.10 6.11
C ALA A 9 1.69 -12.63 5.49
N GLY A 10 0.55 -12.47 6.18
CA GLY A 10 -0.78 -12.82 5.67
C GLY A 10 -1.37 -11.81 4.67
N GLY A 11 -0.68 -10.71 4.38
CA GLY A 11 -1.05 -9.77 3.34
C GLY A 11 -2.50 -9.25 3.48
N PRO A 12 -3.20 -9.01 2.35
CA PRO A 12 -4.59 -8.57 2.35
C PRO A 12 -5.57 -9.49 3.12
N ALA A 13 -5.27 -10.80 3.23
CA ALA A 13 -6.12 -11.72 3.98
C ALA A 13 -6.18 -11.39 5.47
N TRP A 14 -5.09 -10.84 6.03
CA TRP A 14 -5.08 -10.38 7.42
C TRP A 14 -6.10 -9.25 7.65
N VAL A 15 -6.18 -8.30 6.72
CA VAL A 15 -7.14 -7.18 6.79
C VAL A 15 -8.58 -7.71 6.79
N ARG A 16 -8.92 -8.64 5.88
CA ARG A 16 -10.24 -9.28 5.86
C ARG A 16 -10.57 -9.94 7.20
N SER A 17 -9.64 -10.71 7.75
CA SER A 17 -9.84 -11.42 9.02
C SER A 17 -10.04 -10.49 10.22
N VAL A 18 -9.36 -9.34 10.23
CA VAL A 18 -9.48 -8.34 11.32
C VAL A 18 -10.74 -7.50 11.19
N LEU A 19 -11.11 -7.14 9.96
CA LEU A 19 -12.33 -6.37 9.71
C LEU A 19 -13.61 -7.18 9.91
N ALA A 20 -13.56 -8.51 9.76
CA ALA A 20 -14.71 -9.38 9.99
C ALA A 20 -15.37 -9.18 11.38
N PRO A 21 -14.65 -9.23 12.52
CA PRO A 21 -15.21 -8.90 13.83
C PRO A 21 -15.20 -7.40 14.15
N MET A 22 -14.39 -6.59 13.46
CA MET A 22 -14.20 -5.15 13.77
C MET A 22 -14.37 -4.26 12.53
N PRO A 23 -15.57 -4.23 11.91
CA PRO A 23 -15.78 -3.56 10.62
C PRO A 23 -15.68 -2.03 10.68
N PHE A 24 -15.64 -1.44 11.87
CA PHE A 24 -15.49 -0.01 12.10
C PHE A 24 -14.02 0.47 12.01
N LEU A 25 -13.05 -0.45 12.00
CA LEU A 25 -11.64 -0.08 11.89
C LEU A 25 -11.32 0.47 10.50
N ARG A 26 -10.49 1.51 10.47
CA ARG A 26 -9.93 2.05 9.23
C ARG A 26 -8.45 1.70 9.18
N ILE A 27 -8.13 0.58 8.55
CA ILE A 27 -6.77 0.02 8.50
C ILE A 27 -6.05 0.54 7.25
N VAL A 28 -4.79 0.95 7.42
CA VAL A 28 -3.92 1.45 6.35
C VAL A 28 -2.61 0.64 6.35
N PRO A 29 -2.49 -0.47 5.57
CA PRO A 29 -1.25 -1.21 5.40
C PRO A 29 -0.14 -0.33 4.82
N THR A 30 1.08 -0.47 5.35
CA THR A 30 2.27 0.25 4.92
C THR A 30 3.50 -0.64 5.12
N ASN A 31 4.49 -0.56 4.21
CA ASN A 31 5.67 -1.44 4.13
C ASN A 31 5.30 -2.89 3.81
N GLY A 32 5.46 -3.27 2.53
CA GLY A 32 4.90 -4.51 1.94
C GLY A 32 3.75 -4.26 0.94
N VAL A 33 3.45 -2.99 0.64
CA VAL A 33 2.49 -2.57 -0.39
C VAL A 33 3.24 -2.00 -1.59
N ASP A 34 2.85 -2.37 -2.81
CA ASP A 34 3.37 -1.85 -4.08
C ASP A 34 2.26 -1.69 -5.14
N HIS A 35 2.63 -1.24 -6.33
CA HIS A 35 1.71 -1.03 -7.46
C HIS A 35 1.11 -2.33 -8.02
N LEU A 36 1.62 -3.50 -7.66
CA LEU A 36 1.08 -4.78 -8.12
C LEU A 36 0.00 -5.31 -7.16
N ASN A 37 0.12 -5.01 -5.86
CA ASN A 37 -0.78 -5.53 -4.83
C ASN A 37 -1.70 -4.48 -4.17
N ALA A 38 -1.52 -3.17 -4.44
CA ALA A 38 -2.33 -2.11 -3.84
C ALA A 38 -3.84 -2.34 -3.99
N GLY A 39 -4.29 -2.77 -5.17
CA GLY A 39 -5.69 -3.10 -5.44
C GLY A 39 -6.21 -4.25 -4.57
N GLU A 40 -5.39 -5.26 -4.30
CA GLU A 40 -5.77 -6.40 -3.45
C GLU A 40 -6.01 -5.99 -1.99
N TRP A 41 -5.19 -5.06 -1.48
CA TRP A 41 -5.35 -4.48 -0.15
C TRP A 41 -6.66 -3.69 -0.04
N LEU A 42 -6.97 -2.87 -1.04
CA LEU A 42 -8.21 -2.10 -1.08
C LEU A 42 -9.42 -3.02 -1.21
N ALA A 43 -9.37 -4.03 -2.08
CA ALA A 43 -10.42 -5.05 -2.23
C ALA A 43 -10.62 -5.89 -0.96
N ALA A 44 -9.59 -6.02 -0.11
CA ALA A 44 -9.70 -6.65 1.20
C ALA A 44 -10.39 -5.78 2.27
N GLY A 45 -10.74 -4.54 1.95
CA GLY A 45 -11.40 -3.59 2.85
C GLY A 45 -10.45 -2.63 3.54
N ALA A 46 -9.16 -2.57 3.14
CA ALA A 46 -8.27 -1.52 3.63
C ALA A 46 -8.84 -0.13 3.30
N HIS A 47 -8.73 0.81 4.24
CA HIS A 47 -9.27 2.15 4.05
C HIS A 47 -8.44 2.98 3.07
N ALA A 48 -7.13 2.75 3.06
CA ALA A 48 -6.15 3.33 2.15
C ALA A 48 -4.90 2.42 2.17
N VAL A 49 -3.93 2.69 1.30
CA VAL A 49 -2.63 2.03 1.31
C VAL A 49 -1.49 3.04 1.40
N GLY A 50 -0.38 2.65 2.03
CA GLY A 50 0.82 3.48 2.16
C GLY A 50 2.02 2.83 1.48
N PHE A 51 2.74 3.61 0.69
CA PHE A 51 3.96 3.19 0.02
C PHE A 51 5.22 3.67 0.76
N VAL A 52 6.33 2.94 0.59
CA VAL A 52 7.65 3.26 1.17
C VAL A 52 8.70 3.18 0.07
N ALA A 53 9.80 2.43 0.24
CA ALA A 53 10.78 2.15 -0.81
C ALA A 53 10.17 1.55 -2.11
N THR A 54 8.97 0.98 -2.04
CA THR A 54 8.21 0.50 -3.19
C THR A 54 7.70 1.61 -4.12
N LEU A 55 7.71 2.87 -3.66
CA LEU A 55 7.44 4.07 -4.45
C LEU A 55 8.65 5.01 -4.46
N PHE A 56 9.25 5.23 -3.31
CA PHE A 56 10.38 6.12 -3.08
C PHE A 56 11.67 5.31 -3.00
N GLU A 57 12.07 4.72 -4.13
CA GLU A 57 13.27 3.89 -4.23
C GLU A 57 14.53 4.72 -3.84
N PRO A 58 15.34 4.29 -2.86
CA PRO A 58 16.44 5.10 -2.33
C PRO A 58 17.48 5.57 -3.36
N GLU A 59 17.88 4.74 -4.32
CA GLU A 59 18.83 5.11 -5.36
C GLU A 59 18.23 6.15 -6.31
N TRP A 60 16.95 6.03 -6.65
CA TRP A 60 16.27 7.05 -7.46
C TRP A 60 16.27 8.41 -6.77
N LEU A 61 15.96 8.44 -5.47
CA LEU A 61 15.99 9.68 -4.70
C LEU A 61 17.40 10.27 -4.60
N ALA A 62 18.41 9.42 -4.34
CA ALA A 62 19.80 9.85 -4.21
C ALA A 62 20.36 10.43 -5.50
N ASN A 63 19.93 9.91 -6.65
CA ASN A 63 20.40 10.33 -7.97
C ASN A 63 19.49 11.36 -8.67
N GLY A 64 18.38 11.78 -8.04
CA GLY A 64 17.44 12.73 -8.64
C GLY A 64 16.67 12.17 -9.84
N CYS A 65 16.45 10.86 -9.88
CA CYS A 65 15.68 10.12 -10.89
C CYS A 65 14.17 10.37 -10.70
N TRP A 66 13.74 11.61 -10.93
CA TRP A 66 12.36 12.03 -10.68
C TRP A 66 11.36 11.44 -11.66
N GLU A 67 11.81 11.13 -12.88
CA GLU A 67 10.96 10.52 -13.91
C GLU A 67 10.53 9.10 -13.50
N GLU A 68 11.45 8.32 -12.93
CA GLU A 68 11.20 6.98 -12.41
C GLU A 68 10.26 7.01 -11.20
N VAL A 69 10.44 7.98 -10.29
CA VAL A 69 9.52 8.22 -9.17
C VAL A 69 8.13 8.60 -9.67
N GLU A 70 8.02 9.47 -10.67
CA GLU A 70 6.74 9.87 -11.26
C GLU A 70 6.04 8.68 -11.93
N GLN A 71 6.76 7.91 -12.75
CA GLN A 71 6.23 6.72 -13.41
C GLN A 71 5.72 5.71 -12.38
N ARG A 72 6.48 5.48 -11.29
CA ARG A 72 6.07 4.61 -10.20
C ARG A 72 4.86 5.15 -9.45
N ALA A 73 4.79 6.46 -9.19
CA ALA A 73 3.65 7.11 -8.56
C ALA A 73 2.38 6.94 -9.40
N ARG A 74 2.49 7.10 -10.73
CA ARG A 74 1.39 6.88 -11.66
C ARG A 74 0.89 5.44 -11.62
N ALA A 75 1.80 4.46 -11.62
CA ALA A 75 1.43 3.06 -11.48
C ALA A 75 0.73 2.76 -10.14
N CYS A 76 1.21 3.32 -9.03
CA CYS A 76 0.56 3.21 -7.72
C CYS A 76 -0.84 3.83 -7.70
N LEU A 77 -1.03 4.97 -8.35
CA LEU A 77 -2.35 5.62 -8.47
C LEU A 77 -3.32 4.77 -9.30
N GLU A 78 -2.88 4.26 -10.46
CA GLU A 78 -3.71 3.39 -11.30
C GLU A 78 -4.12 2.11 -10.55
N ALA A 79 -3.19 1.48 -9.83
CA ALA A 79 -3.47 0.29 -9.02
C ALA A 79 -4.41 0.55 -7.83
N ALA A 80 -4.52 1.79 -7.38
CA ALA A 80 -5.38 2.20 -6.27
C ALA A 80 -6.74 2.75 -6.73
N ARG A 81 -7.01 2.78 -8.04
CA ARG A 81 -8.32 3.17 -8.55
C ARG A 81 -9.37 2.11 -8.19
N PRO A 82 -10.59 2.53 -7.80
CA PRO A 82 -11.70 1.63 -7.52
C PRO A 82 -12.23 0.93 -8.79
#